data_AF-A0A1J0D0H6-F1
#
_entry.id   AF-A0A1J0D0H6-F1
#
_cell.length_a   1.000
_cell.length_b   1.000
_cell.length_c   1.000
_cell.angle_alpha   90.00
_cell.angle_beta   90.00
_cell.angle_gamma   90.00
#
_symmetry.space_group_name_H-M   'P 1'
#
loop_
_entity.id
_entity.type
_entity.pdbx_description
1 polymer ?
#
loop_
_entity_poly.entity_id
_entity_poly.type
_entity_poly.pdbx_seq_one_letter_code
_entity_poly.pdbx_strand_id
1 'polypeptide(L)'
;MQLPCFNEYRKLFYDLNKKKIVPDNIKELLTPSGLAFWIMDDGSKQGNGLHISVYGFTDRDVDKLILALQEKFHLKCSIHYNKDNKPRIYIFKESMETLISLVKPYFIKEMLYKLGL
;
A
#
# COMPACT_ATOMS: atom_id res chain seq x y z
N MET A 1 4.40 -28.48 1.20
CA MET A 1 5.79 -28.08 1.53
C MET A 1 6.00 -26.68 0.96
N GLN A 2 6.42 -25.69 1.76
CA GLN A 2 6.64 -24.32 1.28
C GLN A 2 8.02 -24.24 0.61
N LEU A 3 8.12 -23.54 -0.53
CA LEU A 3 9.41 -23.35 -1.21
C LEU A 3 10.35 -22.47 -0.35
N PRO A 4 11.63 -22.83 -0.21
CA PRO A 4 12.58 -22.08 0.62
C PRO A 4 12.73 -20.59 0.24
N CYS A 5 12.50 -20.24 -1.02
CA CYS A 5 12.58 -18.85 -1.49
C CYS A 5 11.57 -17.92 -0.80
N PHE A 6 10.46 -18.43 -0.28
CA PHE A 6 9.50 -17.62 0.46
C PHE A 6 9.94 -17.27 1.89
N ASN A 7 10.98 -17.95 2.42
CA ASN A 7 11.48 -17.68 3.76
C ASN A 7 12.09 -16.28 3.88
N GLU A 8 12.68 -15.75 2.81
CA GLU A 8 13.28 -14.42 2.81
C GLU A 8 12.21 -13.34 3.01
N TYR A 9 11.08 -13.43 2.31
CA TYR A 9 9.94 -12.54 2.53
C TYR A 9 9.33 -12.75 3.93
N ARG A 10 9.20 -14.00 4.37
CA ARG A 10 8.64 -14.30 5.69
C ARG A 10 9.46 -13.64 6.80
N LYS A 11 10.79 -13.69 6.73
CA LYS A 11 11.69 -13.07 7.72
C LYS A 11 11.54 -11.55 7.80
N LEU A 12 11.24 -10.90 6.66
CA LEU A 12 11.07 -9.44 6.60
C LEU A 12 9.71 -8.99 7.13
N PHE A 13 8.63 -9.70 6.77
CA PHE A 13 7.27 -9.24 7.00
C PHE A 13 6.56 -9.89 8.20
N TYR A 14 7.23 -10.78 8.94
CA TYR A 14 6.67 -11.41 10.14
C TYR A 14 7.65 -11.34 11.31
N ASP A 15 7.15 -10.96 12.49
CA ASP A 15 7.93 -10.96 13.72
C ASP A 15 8.11 -12.38 14.31
N LEU A 16 8.82 -12.46 15.44
CA LEU A 16 9.05 -13.72 16.17
C LEU A 16 7.74 -14.38 16.66
N ASN A 17 6.68 -13.58 16.87
CA ASN A 17 5.36 -14.04 17.26
C ASN A 17 4.49 -14.44 16.06
N LYS A 18 5.04 -14.45 14.84
CA LYS A 18 4.35 -14.74 13.58
C LYS A 18 3.26 -13.72 13.24
N LYS A 19 3.32 -12.51 13.81
CA LYS A 19 2.45 -11.39 13.44
C LYS A 19 3.02 -10.69 12.21
N LYS A 20 2.16 -10.34 11.25
CA LYS A 20 2.56 -9.54 10.09
C LYS A 20 2.96 -8.13 10.53
N ILE A 21 4.09 -7.65 10.02
CA ILE A 21 4.65 -6.31 10.30
C ILE A 21 5.04 -5.62 9.00
N VAL A 22 5.27 -4.30 9.06
CA VAL A 22 5.92 -3.55 7.99
C VAL A 22 7.41 -3.38 8.34
N PRO A 23 8.35 -3.90 7.54
CA PRO A 23 9.78 -3.80 7.84
C PRO A 23 10.27 -2.36 7.73
N ASP A 24 11.37 -2.03 8.42
CA ASP A 24 11.92 -0.68 8.42
C ASP A 24 12.44 -0.26 7.04
N ASN A 25 12.87 -1.21 6.21
CA ASN A 25 13.32 -0.97 4.84
C ASN A 25 12.20 -1.07 3.79
N ILE A 26 10.93 -0.88 4.19
CA ILE A 26 9.80 -0.95 3.27
C ILE A 26 9.92 0.10 2.15
N LYS A 27 10.53 1.25 2.42
CA LYS A 27 10.78 2.28 1.42
C LYS A 27 11.64 1.71 0.29
N GLU A 28 12.70 0.99 0.59
CA GLU A 28 13.59 0.39 -0.41
C GLU A 28 12.87 -0.74 -1.16
N LEU A 29 12.15 -1.60 -0.43
CA LEU A 29 11.51 -2.80 -0.97
C LEU A 29 10.27 -2.52 -1.85
N LEU A 30 9.46 -1.53 -1.52
CA LEU A 30 8.20 -1.28 -2.23
C LEU A 30 8.47 -0.71 -3.62
N THR A 31 8.13 -1.44 -4.67
CA THR A 31 8.30 -1.02 -6.07
C THR A 31 6.98 -0.49 -6.67
N PRO A 32 7.00 0.18 -7.84
CA PRO A 32 5.77 0.53 -8.57
C PRO A 32 4.81 -0.66 -8.77
N SER A 33 5.35 -1.82 -9.15
CA SER A 33 4.56 -3.05 -9.31
C SER A 33 4.00 -3.55 -7.97
N GLY A 34 4.78 -3.50 -6.89
CA GLY A 34 4.31 -3.87 -5.55
C GLY A 34 3.19 -2.96 -5.06
N LEU A 35 3.29 -1.66 -5.29
CA LEU A 35 2.22 -0.70 -5.00
C LEU A 35 0.99 -0.98 -5.86
N ALA A 36 1.16 -1.35 -7.12
CA ALA A 36 0.04 -1.71 -8.00
C ALA A 36 -0.74 -2.92 -7.46
N PHE A 37 -0.05 -4.01 -7.12
CA PHE A 37 -0.67 -5.19 -6.52
C PHE A 37 -1.35 -4.87 -5.20
N TRP A 38 -0.72 -4.06 -4.35
CA TRP A 38 -1.31 -3.66 -3.08
C TRP A 38 -2.60 -2.85 -3.27
N ILE A 39 -2.67 -1.95 -4.25
CA ILE A 39 -3.90 -1.21 -4.57
C ILE A 39 -4.95 -2.12 -5.20
N MET A 40 -4.55 -3.07 -6.05
CA MET A 40 -5.49 -4.05 -6.59
C MET A 40 -6.11 -4.89 -5.49
N ASP A 41 -5.35 -5.31 -4.47
CA ASP A 41 -5.87 -6.05 -3.32
C ASP A 41 -6.73 -5.16 -2.41
N ASP A 42 -6.13 -4.15 -1.79
CA ASP A 42 -6.71 -3.41 -0.65
C ASP A 42 -7.14 -1.96 -0.99
N GLY A 43 -6.91 -1.52 -2.23
CA GLY A 43 -7.24 -0.19 -2.71
C GLY A 43 -8.71 -0.02 -3.09
N SER A 44 -9.23 1.19 -2.93
CA SER A 44 -10.59 1.56 -3.33
C SER A 44 -10.66 3.03 -3.74
N LYS A 45 -11.40 3.33 -4.80
CA LYS A 45 -11.64 4.71 -5.25
C LYS A 45 -12.43 5.47 -4.17
N GLN A 46 -11.97 6.67 -3.81
CA GLN A 46 -12.65 7.53 -2.85
C GLN A 46 -12.77 8.94 -3.42
N GLY A 47 -13.94 9.26 -4.00
CA GLY A 47 -14.14 10.54 -4.70
C GLY A 47 -13.10 10.72 -5.80
N ASN A 48 -12.28 11.77 -5.67
CA ASN A 48 -11.17 12.07 -6.58
C ASN A 48 -9.82 11.57 -6.08
N GLY A 49 -9.78 10.80 -4.99
CA GLY A 49 -8.59 10.17 -4.43
C GLY A 49 -8.74 8.66 -4.30
N LEU A 50 -7.86 8.05 -3.51
CA LEU A 50 -7.82 6.60 -3.32
C LEU A 50 -7.57 6.24 -1.85
N HIS A 51 -8.33 5.30 -1.33
CA HIS A 51 -8.06 4.67 -0.03
C HIS A 51 -7.33 3.36 -0.21
N ILE A 52 -6.36 3.07 0.65
CA ILE A 52 -5.77 1.75 0.85
C ILE A 52 -6.09 1.29 2.28
N SER A 53 -6.73 0.12 2.41
CA SER A 53 -7.10 -0.43 3.72
C SER A 53 -5.88 -1.04 4.41
N VAL A 54 -5.61 -0.61 5.65
CA VAL A 54 -4.42 -1.03 6.43
C VAL A 54 -4.79 -1.57 7.81
N TYR A 55 -5.96 -2.20 7.92
CA TYR A 55 -6.58 -2.61 9.19
C TYR A 55 -5.77 -3.60 10.02
N GLY A 56 -4.89 -4.37 9.38
CA GLY A 56 -4.06 -5.37 10.04
C GLY A 56 -2.74 -4.83 10.61
N PHE A 57 -2.46 -3.54 10.44
CA PHE A 57 -1.18 -2.92 10.79
C PHE A 57 -1.30 -2.03 12.02
N THR A 58 -0.19 -1.90 12.75
CA THR A 58 -0.09 -0.94 13.87
C THR A 58 0.10 0.48 13.36
N ASP A 59 -0.15 1.50 14.18
CA ASP A 59 0.08 2.89 13.76
C ASP A 59 1.53 3.12 13.28
N ARG A 60 2.51 2.53 13.97
CA ARG A 60 3.92 2.58 13.55
C ARG A 60 4.17 1.93 12.19
N ASP A 61 3.50 0.83 11.89
CA ASP A 61 3.58 0.19 10.57
C ASP A 61 2.96 1.08 9.50
N VAL A 62 1.81 1.72 9.80
CA VAL A 62 1.14 2.65 8.89
C VAL A 62 2.01 3.89 8.64
N ASP A 63 2.70 4.41 9.64
CA ASP A 63 3.63 5.54 9.49
C ASP A 63 4.77 5.20 8.51
N LYS A 64 5.36 3.99 8.60
CA LYS A 64 6.38 3.54 7.64
C LYS A 64 5.84 3.49 6.21
N LEU A 65 4.61 3.00 6.04
CA LEU A 65 3.96 2.94 4.74
C LEU A 65 3.71 4.35 4.17
N ILE A 66 3.19 5.27 5.00
CA ILE A 66 2.97 6.66 4.61
C ILE A 66 4.28 7.34 4.21
N LEU A 67 5.34 7.18 5.01
CA LEU A 67 6.67 7.73 4.69
C LEU A 67 7.21 7.16 3.38
N ALA A 68 7.07 5.85 3.15
CA ALA A 68 7.49 5.24 1.88
C ALA A 68 6.73 5.83 0.68
N LEU A 69 5.41 6.03 0.80
CA LEU A 69 4.59 6.64 -0.25
C LEU A 69 4.98 8.10 -0.52
N GLN A 70 5.24 8.88 0.53
CA GLN A 70 5.60 10.30 0.43
C GLN A 70 7.02 10.50 -0.10
N GLU A 71 8.01 9.80 0.46
CA GLU A 71 9.42 10.04 0.14
C GLU A 71 9.86 9.39 -1.17
N LYS A 72 9.40 8.17 -1.45
CA LYS A 72 9.86 7.43 -2.64
C LYS A 72 9.03 7.72 -3.88
N PHE A 73 7.73 7.82 -3.71
CA PHE A 73 6.80 7.97 -4.84
C PHE A 73 6.25 9.39 -4.98
N HIS A 74 6.63 10.30 -4.06
CA HIS A 74 6.16 11.68 -4.05
C HIS A 74 4.64 11.79 -4.04
N LEU A 75 3.97 10.84 -3.36
CA LEU A 75 2.53 10.81 -3.23
C LEU A 75 2.11 11.53 -1.96
N LYS A 76 1.31 12.58 -2.09
CA LYS A 76 0.64 13.22 -0.98
C LYS A 76 -0.41 12.25 -0.44
N CYS A 77 -0.22 11.81 0.80
CA CYS A 77 -1.16 10.94 1.51
C CYS A 77 -1.19 11.21 3.02
N SER A 78 -2.28 10.81 3.68
CA SER A 78 -2.47 10.90 5.14
C SER A 78 -3.29 9.71 5.66
N ILE A 79 -3.28 9.51 6.98
CA ILE A 79 -4.13 8.52 7.63
C ILE A 79 -5.56 9.06 7.77
N HIS A 80 -6.52 8.24 7.38
CA HIS A 80 -7.96 8.45 7.55
C HIS A 80 -8.52 7.27 8.33
N TYR A 81 -9.63 7.48 9.06
CA TYR A 81 -10.33 6.42 9.75
C TYR A 81 -11.69 6.16 9.12
N ASN A 82 -12.15 4.91 9.13
CA ASN A 82 -13.53 4.58 8.76
C ASN A 82 -14.48 4.79 9.95
N LYS A 83 -15.77 4.53 9.74
CA LYS A 83 -16.80 4.67 10.78
C LYS A 83 -16.56 3.76 12.00
N ASP A 84 -15.87 2.64 11.80
CA ASP A 84 -15.50 1.67 12.83
C ASP A 84 -14.11 1.95 13.42
N ASN A 85 -13.58 3.16 13.23
CA ASN A 85 -12.25 3.58 13.67
C ASN A 85 -11.08 2.72 13.13
N LYS A 86 -11.24 2.13 11.95
CA LYS A 86 -10.18 1.35 11.27
C LYS A 86 -9.34 2.24 10.34
N PRO A 87 -8.00 2.12 10.36
CA PRO A 87 -7.10 3.00 9.62
C PRO A 87 -7.09 2.71 8.12
N ARG A 88 -7.03 3.77 7.31
CA ARG A 88 -6.87 3.75 5.86
C ARG A 88 -5.85 4.81 5.47
N ILE A 89 -5.00 4.50 4.50
CA ILE A 89 -4.17 5.52 3.86
C ILE A 89 -5.01 6.18 2.78
N TYR A 90 -5.15 7.50 2.82
CA TYR A 90 -5.78 8.29 1.77
C TYR A 90 -4.72 8.96 0.90
N ILE A 91 -4.68 8.60 -0.37
CA ILE A 91 -3.89 9.29 -1.40
C ILE A 91 -4.76 10.40 -1.97
N PHE A 92 -4.25 11.63 -1.87
CA PHE A 92 -5.00 12.82 -2.26
C PHE A 92 -5.11 12.95 -3.78
N LYS A 93 -6.13 13.69 -4.23
CA LYS A 93 -6.41 13.93 -5.66
C LYS A 93 -5.21 14.49 -6.41
N GLU A 94 -4.41 15.35 -5.76
CA GLU A 94 -3.25 16.00 -6.36
C GLU A 94 -2.14 15.01 -6.73
N SER A 95 -2.17 13.79 -6.18
CA SER A 95 -1.21 12.74 -6.49
C SER A 95 -1.79 11.61 -7.34
N MET A 96 -3.06 11.68 -7.74
CA MET A 96 -3.68 10.60 -8.51
C MET A 96 -3.09 10.47 -9.91
N GLU A 97 -2.72 11.55 -10.58
CA GLU A 97 -2.07 11.49 -11.89
C GLU A 97 -0.71 10.78 -11.80
N THR A 98 0.13 11.20 -10.84
CA THR A 98 1.42 10.56 -10.53
C THR A 98 1.23 9.09 -10.19
N LEU A 99 0.27 8.77 -9.32
CA LEU A 99 -0.04 7.39 -8.93
C LEU A 99 -0.42 6.55 -10.14
N ILE A 100 -1.37 7.02 -10.95
CA ILE A 100 -1.85 6.29 -12.14
C ILE A 100 -0.70 6.05 -13.11
N SER A 101 0.11 7.06 -13.42
CA SER A 101 1.28 6.92 -14.29
C SER A 101 2.24 5.84 -13.78
N LEU A 102 2.46 5.80 -12.47
CA LEU A 102 3.36 4.86 -11.81
C LEU A 102 2.85 3.41 -11.85
N VAL A 103 1.56 3.20 -11.55
CA VAL A 103 1.02 1.85 -11.28
C VAL A 103 0.26 1.24 -12.45
N LYS A 104 -0.34 2.04 -13.34
CA LYS A 104 -1.19 1.57 -14.45
C LYS A 104 -0.51 0.52 -15.35
N PRO A 105 0.80 0.58 -15.66
CA PRO A 105 1.46 -0.46 -16.46
C PRO A 105 1.38 -1.87 -15.86
N TYR A 106 1.12 -1.99 -14.56
CA TYR A 106 1.06 -3.26 -13.83
C TYR A 106 -0.38 -3.67 -13.45
N PHE A 107 -1.39 -2.84 -13.79
CA PHE A 107 -2.80 -3.14 -13.52
C PHE A 107 -3.39 -4.05 -14.58
N ILE A 108 -4.21 -5.00 -14.15
CA ILE A 108 -5.10 -5.72 -15.06
C ILE A 108 -6.29 -4.85 -15.45
N LYS A 109 -6.81 -5.07 -16.67
CA LYS A 109 -7.88 -4.26 -17.26
C LYS A 109 -9.13 -4.24 -16.36
N GLU A 110 -9.46 -5.37 -15.76
CA GLU A 110 -10.65 -5.60 -14.94
C GLU A 110 -10.60 -4.85 -13.62
N MET A 111 -9.44 -4.35 -13.18
CA MET A 111 -9.27 -3.61 -11.93
C MET A 111 -8.96 -2.13 -12.13
N LEU A 112 -8.93 -1.64 -13.38
CA LEU A 112 -8.71 -0.22 -13.70
C LEU A 112 -9.76 0.70 -13.06
N TYR A 113 -10.98 0.20 -12.80
CA TYR A 113 -12.02 0.95 -12.10
C TYR A 113 -11.58 1.42 -10.70
N LYS A 114 -10.64 0.73 -10.04
CA LYS A 114 -10.08 1.16 -8.74
C LYS A 114 -9.26 2.45 -8.85
N LEU A 115 -8.69 2.72 -10.02
CA LEU A 115 -8.01 3.97 -10.36
C LEU A 115 -8.98 5.03 -10.91
N GLY A 116 -10.25 4.67 -11.12
CA GLY A 116 -11.25 5.52 -11.77
C GLY A 116 -11.10 5.61 -13.29
N LEU A 117 -10.46 4.60 -13.90
CA LEU A 117 -10.28 4.45 -15.35
C LEU A 117 -11.24 3.43 -15.94
#